data_AF-U6K7K0-F1
#
_entry.id   AF-U6K7K0-F1
#
_cell.length_a   1.000
_cell.length_b   1.000
_cell.length_c   1.000
_cell.angle_alpha   90.00
_cell.angle_beta   90.00
_cell.angle_gamma   90.00
#
_symmetry.space_group_name_H-M   'P 1'
#
loop_
_entity.id
_entity.type
_entity.pdbx_description
1 polymer ?
#
loop_
_entity_poly.entity_id
_entity_poly.type
_entity_poly.pdbx_seq_one_letter_code
_entity_poly.pdbx_strand_id
1 'polypeptide(L)'
;MAPLNLLTVVSASFLVLAKASAEQKTSRTGATAQFQSGTYAYHPVENPDNVDCKAVVDKWKGAYSNFDGLPPANKEEEDLYDNQENVSFVALYNPTEKATADCRVVTCTKTTQGAEAGGGGGRAEQNTETKASALICMTVPDVLAEGGDAPFTEDQWGQIVTALEGSASAVAPGVVGLALAILGLSLL
;
A
#
# COMPACT_ATOMS: atom_id res chain seq x y z
N MET A 1 14.39 23.83 5.76
CA MET A 1 14.67 22.41 5.53
C MET A 1 13.98 21.62 6.62
N ALA A 2 12.76 21.12 6.34
CA ALA A 2 12.02 20.26 7.25
C ALA A 2 12.25 18.79 6.84
N PRO A 3 12.39 17.85 7.78
CA PRO A 3 12.60 16.45 7.44
C PRO A 3 11.32 15.82 6.88
N LEU A 4 11.45 15.01 5.83
CA LEU A 4 10.39 14.10 5.40
C LEU A 4 10.08 13.12 6.54
N ASN A 5 8.84 13.13 7.03
CA ASN A 5 8.37 12.23 8.07
C ASN A 5 8.12 10.85 7.46
N LEU A 6 9.06 9.93 7.63
CA LEU A 6 8.87 8.51 7.33
C LEU A 6 7.90 7.92 8.37
N LEU A 7 6.72 7.50 7.90
CA LEU A 7 5.66 6.91 8.71
C LEU A 7 6.18 5.72 9.52
N THR A 8 6.18 5.86 10.84
CA THR A 8 6.53 4.81 11.78
C THR A 8 5.32 3.90 11.97
N VAL A 9 5.44 2.62 11.61
CA VAL A 9 4.38 1.62 11.78
C VAL A 9 4.21 1.30 13.27
N VAL A 10 3.12 1.74 13.87
CA VAL A 10 2.80 1.47 15.29
C VAL A 10 1.71 0.39 15.36
N SER A 11 2.14 -0.81 15.78
CA SER A 11 1.31 -1.91 16.30
C SER A 11 0.52 -2.77 15.30
N ALA A 12 0.89 -4.05 15.24
CA ALA A 12 0.08 -5.15 14.72
C ALA A 12 -0.95 -5.58 15.79
N SER A 13 -2.20 -5.18 15.63
CA SER A 13 -3.32 -5.66 16.46
C SER A 13 -4.07 -6.75 15.69
N PHE A 14 -4.00 -7.98 16.20
CA PHE A 14 -4.81 -9.11 15.77
C PHE A 14 -6.27 -8.86 16.16
N LEU A 15 -7.13 -8.51 15.21
CA LEU A 15 -8.59 -8.60 15.37
C LEU A 15 -9.03 -9.99 14.91
N VAL A 16 -9.22 -10.89 15.86
CA VAL A 16 -9.94 -12.15 15.63
C VAL A 16 -11.41 -11.79 15.39
N LEU A 17 -11.90 -11.94 14.15
CA LEU A 17 -13.32 -11.89 13.85
C LEU A 17 -13.98 -13.14 14.45
N ALA A 18 -14.57 -13.00 15.65
CA ALA A 18 -15.37 -14.05 16.26
C ALA A 18 -16.61 -14.34 15.41
N LYS A 19 -16.87 -15.63 15.13
CA LYS A 19 -18.15 -16.11 14.61
C LYS A 19 -19.27 -15.65 15.55
N ALA A 20 -20.28 -14.98 15.02
CA ALA A 20 -21.49 -14.65 15.76
C ALA A 20 -22.26 -15.94 16.07
N SER A 21 -22.19 -16.40 17.32
CA SER A 21 -23.21 -17.27 17.90
C SER A 21 -24.28 -16.37 18.52
N ALA A 22 -25.53 -16.70 18.27
CA ALA A 22 -26.68 -15.92 18.73
C ALA A 22 -26.76 -15.86 20.27
N GLU A 23 -27.26 -14.71 20.73
CA GLU A 23 -27.73 -14.35 22.07
C GLU A 23 -26.72 -13.86 23.12
N GLN A 24 -26.52 -12.54 23.16
CA GLN A 24 -26.82 -11.76 24.38
C GLN A 24 -27.20 -10.32 24.02
N LYS A 25 -28.46 -9.98 24.26
CA LYS A 25 -29.10 -8.70 23.96
C LYS A 25 -28.68 -7.64 24.99
N THR A 26 -27.47 -7.11 24.88
CA THR A 26 -27.13 -5.82 25.51
C THR A 26 -27.47 -4.74 24.50
N SER A 27 -28.46 -3.91 24.85
CA SER A 27 -28.85 -2.73 24.09
C SER A 27 -27.63 -1.79 23.98
N ARG A 28 -26.92 -1.86 22.85
CA ARG A 28 -26.00 -0.79 22.43
C ARG A 28 -26.88 0.29 21.82
N THR A 29 -27.15 1.33 22.60
CA THR A 29 -27.68 2.59 22.09
C THR A 29 -26.75 3.09 20.99
N GLY A 30 -27.15 2.92 19.73
CA GLY A 30 -27.03 3.88 18.63
C GLY A 30 -25.71 4.59 18.35
N ALA A 31 -24.55 4.10 18.79
CA ALA A 31 -23.27 4.60 18.28
C ALA A 31 -23.01 3.96 16.92
N THR A 32 -23.40 4.64 15.84
CA THR A 32 -22.88 4.31 14.51
C THR A 32 -21.37 4.40 14.61
N ALA A 33 -20.66 3.28 14.38
CA ALA A 33 -19.21 3.32 14.29
C ALA A 33 -18.85 4.25 13.13
N GLN A 34 -18.36 5.45 13.43
CA GLN A 34 -17.84 6.35 12.41
C GLN A 34 -16.44 5.86 12.05
N PHE A 35 -16.35 5.17 10.92
CA PHE A 35 -15.07 4.85 10.31
C PHE A 35 -14.42 6.15 9.86
N GLN A 36 -13.16 6.34 10.21
CA GLN A 36 -12.37 7.45 9.68
C GLN A 36 -12.25 7.26 8.17
N SER A 37 -12.47 8.33 7.40
CA SER A 37 -12.19 8.29 5.96
C SER A 37 -10.68 8.30 5.73
N GLY A 38 -10.24 7.53 4.74
CA GLY A 38 -8.85 7.41 4.38
C GLY A 38 -8.70 6.72 3.03
N THR A 39 -7.54 6.91 2.41
CA THR A 39 -7.22 6.26 1.14
C THR A 39 -6.51 4.94 1.43
N TYR A 40 -6.94 3.86 0.77
CA TYR A 40 -6.36 2.54 0.99
C TYR A 40 -5.32 2.18 -0.06
N ALA A 41 -4.09 1.90 0.38
CA ALA A 41 -3.14 1.11 -0.38
C ALA A 41 -3.40 -0.38 -0.16
N TYR A 42 -3.36 -1.15 -1.25
CA TYR A 42 -3.79 -2.55 -1.26
C TYR A 42 -2.83 -3.41 -2.05
N HIS A 43 -2.52 -4.60 -1.53
CA HIS A 43 -1.80 -5.63 -2.26
C HIS A 43 -2.23 -7.04 -1.83
N PRO A 44 -2.67 -7.92 -2.75
CA PRO A 44 -2.90 -9.33 -2.44
C PRO A 44 -1.61 -10.00 -1.97
N VAL A 45 -1.66 -10.85 -0.95
CA VAL A 45 -0.50 -11.60 -0.45
C VAL A 45 -0.79 -13.09 -0.45
N GLU A 46 0.15 -13.87 -0.96
CA GLU A 46 0.02 -15.33 -1.02
C GLU A 46 0.34 -15.98 0.34
N ASN A 47 1.34 -15.45 1.05
CA ASN A 47 1.75 -15.92 2.37
C ASN A 47 1.51 -14.83 3.43
N PRO A 48 0.35 -14.80 4.10
CA PRO A 48 0.04 -13.78 5.11
C PRO A 48 0.96 -13.82 6.35
N ASP A 49 1.62 -14.95 6.62
CA ASP A 49 2.56 -15.09 7.75
C ASP A 49 3.96 -14.56 7.41
N ASN A 50 4.24 -14.30 6.13
CA ASN A 50 5.55 -13.83 5.66
C ASN A 50 5.39 -12.80 4.53
N VAL A 51 4.78 -11.66 4.87
CA VAL A 51 4.61 -10.56 3.92
C VAL A 51 5.92 -9.79 3.77
N ASP A 52 6.45 -9.72 2.54
CA ASP A 52 7.56 -8.81 2.21
C ASP A 52 7.02 -7.39 2.01
N CYS A 53 6.91 -6.64 3.11
CA CYS A 53 6.43 -5.25 3.10
C CYS A 53 7.24 -4.36 2.15
N LYS A 54 8.54 -4.64 1.94
CA LYS A 54 9.38 -3.85 1.05
C LYS A 54 8.97 -4.08 -0.40
N ALA A 55 8.80 -5.33 -0.81
CA ALA A 55 8.36 -5.67 -2.16
C ALA A 55 6.98 -5.06 -2.46
N VAL A 56 6.06 -5.05 -1.48
CA VAL A 56 4.75 -4.42 -1.63
C VAL A 56 4.87 -2.90 -1.82
N VAL A 57 5.65 -2.24 -0.97
CA VAL A 57 5.89 -0.78 -1.09
C VAL A 57 6.58 -0.44 -2.41
N ASP A 58 7.56 -1.22 -2.84
CA ASP A 58 8.24 -1.02 -4.12
C ASP A 58 7.27 -1.20 -5.29
N LYS A 59 6.35 -2.16 -5.20
CA LYS A 59 5.31 -2.33 -6.20
C LYS A 59 4.39 -1.11 -6.28
N TRP A 60 3.93 -0.58 -5.15
CA TRP A 60 3.12 0.65 -5.13
C TRP A 60 3.90 1.84 -5.71
N LYS A 61 5.18 2.00 -5.35
CA LYS A 61 6.06 3.02 -5.93
C LYS A 61 6.22 2.86 -7.45
N GLY A 62 6.20 1.63 -7.95
CA GLY A 62 6.27 1.32 -9.38
C GLY A 62 5.15 1.96 -10.20
N ALA A 63 3.99 2.24 -9.60
CA ALA A 63 2.88 2.92 -10.28
C ALA A 63 3.20 4.38 -10.64
N TYR A 64 4.32 4.94 -10.15
CA TYR A 64 4.87 6.22 -10.61
C TYR A 64 4.88 6.33 -12.14
N SER A 65 5.22 5.25 -12.86
CA SER A 65 5.28 5.25 -14.32
C SER A 65 3.93 5.42 -15.02
N ASN A 66 2.82 5.33 -14.28
CA ASN A 66 1.47 5.47 -14.82
C ASN A 66 1.02 6.95 -14.88
N PHE A 67 1.79 7.88 -14.31
CA PHE A 67 1.49 9.30 -14.29
C PHE A 67 2.39 10.08 -15.26
N ASP A 68 1.80 10.87 -16.15
CA ASP A 68 2.51 11.81 -17.03
C ASP A 68 2.59 13.19 -16.36
N GLY A 69 3.36 13.25 -15.26
CA GLY A 69 3.49 14.44 -14.42
C GLY A 69 2.64 14.39 -13.15
N LEU A 70 2.18 15.56 -12.70
CA LEU A 70 1.42 15.70 -11.45
C LEU A 70 0.12 14.88 -11.52
N PRO A 71 -0.14 13.96 -10.57
CA PRO A 71 -1.37 13.20 -10.54
C PRO A 71 -2.62 14.12 -10.50
N PRO A 72 -3.63 13.89 -11.37
CA PRO A 72 -4.82 14.71 -11.44
C PRO A 72 -5.77 14.46 -10.25
N ALA A 73 -6.81 15.30 -10.12
CA ALA A 73 -7.89 15.08 -9.16
C ALA A 73 -8.69 13.81 -9.48
N ASN A 74 -9.24 13.16 -8.44
CA ASN A 74 -10.10 11.98 -8.62
C ASN A 74 -11.51 12.40 -9.04
N LYS A 75 -11.79 12.39 -10.34
CA LYS A 75 -13.09 12.76 -10.91
C LYS A 75 -13.76 11.54 -11.52
N GLU A 76 -15.09 11.51 -11.47
CA GLU A 76 -15.95 10.41 -11.97
C GLU A 76 -15.70 10.02 -13.44
N GLU A 77 -15.13 10.91 -14.25
CA GLU A 77 -14.89 10.71 -15.69
C GLU A 77 -13.47 10.20 -16.01
N GLU A 78 -12.61 10.01 -15.00
CA GLU A 78 -11.21 9.61 -15.16
C GLU A 78 -10.93 8.19 -14.62
N ASP A 79 -10.74 7.22 -15.52
CA ASP A 79 -10.42 5.82 -15.15
C ASP A 79 -9.01 5.62 -14.55
N LEU A 80 -8.21 6.69 -14.39
CA LEU A 80 -6.83 6.60 -13.89
C LEU A 80 -6.78 5.93 -12.51
N TYR A 81 -7.77 6.21 -11.66
CA TYR A 81 -7.84 5.70 -10.29
C TYR A 81 -8.65 4.40 -10.15
N ASP A 82 -9.19 3.85 -11.24
CA ASP A 82 -9.68 2.47 -11.25
C ASP A 82 -8.52 1.46 -11.09
N ASN A 83 -7.30 1.89 -11.43
CA ASN A 83 -6.10 1.14 -11.14
C ASN A 83 -5.72 1.28 -9.65
N GLN A 84 -5.94 0.22 -8.89
CA GLN A 84 -5.60 0.15 -7.47
C GLN A 84 -4.12 0.42 -7.17
N GLU A 85 -3.19 0.18 -8.11
CA GLU A 85 -1.78 0.52 -7.92
C GLU A 85 -1.56 2.05 -7.93
N ASN A 86 -2.33 2.78 -8.74
CA ASN A 86 -2.32 4.26 -8.76
C ASN A 86 -2.88 4.83 -7.45
N VAL A 87 -4.00 4.27 -6.98
CA VAL A 87 -4.58 4.64 -5.67
C VAL A 87 -3.59 4.35 -4.53
N SER A 88 -2.93 3.19 -4.57
CA SER A 88 -1.96 2.79 -3.54
C SER A 88 -0.72 3.69 -3.53
N PHE A 89 -0.26 4.13 -4.71
CA PHE A 89 0.83 5.09 -4.85
C PHE A 89 0.46 6.44 -4.23
N VAL A 90 -0.73 6.96 -4.55
CA VAL A 90 -1.20 8.24 -3.98
C VAL A 90 -1.35 8.13 -2.46
N ALA A 91 -1.96 7.04 -1.97
CA ALA A 91 -2.12 6.79 -0.54
C ALA A 91 -0.78 6.75 0.20
N LEU A 92 0.25 6.13 -0.39
CA LEU A 92 1.60 6.00 0.20
C LEU A 92 2.27 7.36 0.46
N TYR A 93 2.03 8.34 -0.40
CA TYR A 93 2.67 9.66 -0.36
C TYR A 93 1.78 10.77 0.21
N ASN A 94 0.73 10.41 0.97
CA ASN A 94 -0.21 11.36 1.56
C ASN A 94 0.49 12.60 2.16
N PRO A 95 0.28 13.81 1.60
CA PRO A 95 1.10 14.97 1.92
C PRO A 95 0.59 15.72 3.16
N THR A 96 -0.50 15.25 3.77
CA THR A 96 -1.10 15.93 4.91
C THR A 96 -0.13 15.98 6.08
N GLU A 97 -0.02 17.15 6.72
CA GLU A 97 0.79 17.28 7.93
C GLU A 97 0.29 16.29 9.00
N LYS A 98 1.20 15.42 9.47
CA LYS A 98 0.88 14.34 10.43
C LYS A 98 -0.09 13.30 9.88
N ALA A 99 -0.07 13.06 8.57
CA ALA A 99 -0.71 11.89 7.99
C ALA A 99 -0.30 10.63 8.76
N THR A 100 -1.25 9.72 8.97
CA THR A 100 -1.01 8.43 9.63
C THR A 100 -1.29 7.29 8.66
N ALA A 101 -0.60 6.17 8.81
CA ALA A 101 -0.87 4.93 8.08
C ALA A 101 -1.11 3.79 9.08
N ASP A 102 -2.23 3.09 8.94
CA ASP A 102 -2.49 1.83 9.65
C ASP A 102 -2.47 0.67 8.65
N CYS A 103 -1.50 -0.21 8.79
CA CYS A 103 -1.28 -1.36 7.92
C CYS A 103 -1.64 -2.67 8.61
N ARG A 104 -2.45 -3.49 7.93
CA ARG A 104 -2.95 -4.79 8.40
C ARG A 104 -2.79 -5.84 7.32
N VAL A 105 -2.38 -7.04 7.70
CA VAL A 105 -2.60 -8.24 6.88
C VAL A 105 -3.99 -8.76 7.22
N VAL A 106 -4.85 -8.87 6.21
CA VAL A 106 -6.22 -9.35 6.36
C VAL A 106 -6.38 -10.62 5.56
N THR A 107 -6.96 -11.65 6.16
CA THR A 107 -7.31 -12.91 5.50
C THR A 107 -8.82 -13.10 5.53
N CYS A 108 -9.43 -13.18 4.35
CA CYS A 108 -10.82 -13.59 4.18
C CYS A 108 -10.88 -15.10 3.95
N THR A 109 -11.70 -15.81 4.72
CA THR A 109 -11.94 -17.25 4.55
C THR A 109 -13.39 -17.47 4.12
N LYS A 110 -13.57 -18.12 2.97
CA LYS A 110 -14.86 -18.57 2.47
C LYS A 110 -14.96 -20.08 2.64
N THR A 111 -15.91 -20.53 3.46
CA THR A 111 -16.26 -21.94 3.58
C THR A 111 -17.45 -22.23 2.65
N THR A 112 -17.30 -23.20 1.75
CA THR A 112 -18.40 -23.72 0.93
C THR A 112 -18.77 -25.12 1.40
N GLN A 113 -20.05 -25.33 1.68
CA GLN A 113 -20.59 -26.66 1.99
C GLN A 113 -20.58 -27.50 0.71
N GLY A 114 -20.07 -28.73 0.81
CA GLY A 114 -20.15 -29.69 -0.29
C GLY A 114 -21.60 -30.02 -0.58
N ALA A 115 -21.99 -30.08 -1.87
CA ALA A 115 -23.32 -30.52 -2.25
C ALA A 115 -23.55 -31.96 -1.74
N GLU A 116 -24.71 -32.21 -1.12
CA GLU A 116 -25.15 -33.56 -0.77
C GLU A 116 -25.10 -34.42 -2.03
N ALA A 117 -24.20 -35.40 -2.06
CA ALA A 117 -24.26 -36.46 -3.07
C ALA A 117 -25.51 -37.29 -2.74
N GLY A 118 -26.63 -36.99 -3.39
CA GLY A 118 -27.84 -37.79 -3.32
C GLY A 118 -27.53 -39.23 -3.72
N GLY A 119 -27.46 -40.13 -2.74
CA GLY A 119 -27.20 -41.56 -2.95
C GLY A 119 -26.55 -42.19 -1.73
N GLY A 120 -27.35 -42.98 -1.00
CA GLY A 120 -26.99 -43.57 0.30
C GLY A 120 -25.62 -44.23 0.34
N GLY A 121 -24.80 -43.75 1.27
CA GLY A 121 -23.49 -44.30 1.58
C GLY A 121 -22.65 -43.24 2.30
N GLY A 122 -22.54 -43.36 3.63
CA GLY A 122 -21.93 -42.36 4.50
C GLY A 122 -20.58 -41.87 3.99
N ARG A 123 -20.56 -40.68 3.40
CA ARG A 123 -19.36 -39.90 3.12
C ARG A 123 -19.46 -38.63 3.95
N ALA A 124 -18.45 -38.39 4.78
CA ALA A 124 -18.35 -37.16 5.54
C ALA A 124 -18.43 -35.96 4.59
N GLU A 125 -19.32 -35.01 4.89
CA GLU A 125 -19.36 -33.71 4.22
C GLU A 125 -17.98 -33.05 4.33
N GLN A 126 -17.25 -32.99 3.22
CA GLN A 126 -16.03 -32.21 3.15
C GLN A 126 -16.42 -30.78 2.76
N ASN A 127 -16.45 -29.90 3.76
CA ASN A 127 -16.46 -28.46 3.53
C ASN A 127 -15.14 -28.07 2.83
N THR A 128 -15.21 -27.26 1.78
CA THR A 128 -14.04 -26.67 1.16
C THR A 128 -13.83 -25.26 1.68
N GLU A 129 -12.59 -24.93 2.07
CA GLU A 129 -12.21 -23.57 2.48
C GLU A 129 -11.37 -22.93 1.38
N THR A 130 -11.74 -21.72 0.97
CA THR A 130 -10.92 -20.84 0.12
C THR A 130 -10.48 -19.65 0.95
N LYS A 131 -9.18 -19.35 0.95
CA LYS A 131 -8.60 -18.21 1.67
C LYS A 131 -8.03 -17.21 0.67
N ALA A 132 -8.24 -15.94 0.91
CA ALA A 132 -7.59 -14.85 0.20
C ALA A 132 -7.02 -13.88 1.24
N SER A 133 -5.78 -13.44 1.05
CA SER A 133 -5.14 -12.50 1.96
C SER A 133 -4.63 -11.26 1.24
N ALA A 134 -4.53 -10.14 1.94
CA ALA A 134 -3.97 -8.90 1.44
C ALA A 134 -3.28 -8.11 2.55
N LEU A 135 -2.25 -7.33 2.18
CA LEU A 135 -1.77 -6.20 2.96
C LEU A 135 -2.62 -4.98 2.59
N ILE A 136 -3.22 -4.37 3.59
CA ILE A 136 -4.06 -3.17 3.45
C ILE A 136 -3.47 -2.09 4.35
N CYS A 137 -3.15 -0.94 3.79
CA CYS A 137 -2.70 0.24 4.53
C CYS A 137 -3.69 1.39 4.31
N MET A 138 -4.36 1.83 5.37
CA MET A 138 -5.22 3.01 5.32
C MET A 138 -4.38 4.24 5.68
N THR A 139 -4.34 5.24 4.80
CA THR A 139 -3.75 6.54 5.12
C THR A 139 -4.82 7.57 5.43
N VAL A 140 -4.61 8.34 6.50
CA VAL A 140 -5.57 9.31 7.03
C VAL A 140 -4.88 10.67 7.16
N PRO A 141 -5.53 11.77 6.72
CA PRO A 141 -6.87 11.82 6.12
C PRO A 141 -6.92 11.33 4.67
N ASP A 142 -8.12 11.20 4.11
CA ASP A 142 -8.31 10.82 2.71
C ASP A 142 -7.65 11.82 1.76
N VAL A 143 -6.70 11.35 0.95
CA VAL A 143 -5.93 12.16 -0.01
C VAL A 143 -6.53 12.12 -1.41
N LEU A 144 -7.46 11.19 -1.68
CA LEU A 144 -8.00 10.93 -3.01
C LEU A 144 -9.54 10.86 -2.99
N ALA A 145 -10.16 11.79 -2.25
CA ALA A 145 -11.59 11.93 -2.21
C ALA A 145 -12.18 12.19 -3.61
N GLU A 146 -13.27 11.51 -3.92
CA GLU A 146 -14.01 11.68 -5.18
C GLU A 146 -14.53 13.13 -5.32
N GLY A 147 -14.30 13.73 -6.49
CA GLY A 147 -14.62 15.14 -6.75
C GLY A 147 -13.74 16.14 -6.00
N GLY A 148 -12.67 15.68 -5.33
CA GLY A 148 -11.74 16.50 -4.58
C GLY A 148 -10.70 17.24 -5.45
N ASP A 149 -9.74 17.87 -4.76
CA ASP A 149 -8.58 18.49 -5.40
C ASP A 149 -7.56 17.43 -5.86
N ALA A 150 -6.55 17.87 -6.62
CA ALA A 150 -5.41 17.01 -6.94
C ALA A 150 -4.70 16.57 -5.64
N PRO A 151 -4.23 15.31 -5.56
CA PRO A 151 -3.68 14.76 -4.32
C PRO A 151 -2.38 15.43 -3.87
N PHE A 152 -1.68 16.12 -4.78
CA PHE A 152 -0.39 16.78 -4.51
C PHE A 152 -0.34 18.18 -5.13
N THR A 153 0.43 19.07 -4.51
CA THR A 153 0.93 20.29 -5.17
C THR A 153 2.18 20.01 -6.00
N GLU A 154 2.58 20.94 -6.88
CA GLU A 154 3.81 20.82 -7.67
C GLU A 154 5.05 20.63 -6.78
N ASP A 155 5.15 21.36 -5.68
CA ASP A 155 6.28 21.25 -4.74
C ASP A 155 6.32 19.88 -4.05
N GLN A 156 5.16 19.35 -3.64
CA GLN A 156 5.05 18.03 -3.03
C GLN A 156 5.41 16.95 -4.03
N TRP A 157 4.93 17.08 -5.26
CA TRP A 157 5.25 16.17 -6.35
C TRP A 157 6.74 16.18 -6.69
N GLY A 158 7.37 17.34 -6.77
CA GLY A 158 8.81 17.46 -6.98
C GLY A 158 9.64 16.74 -5.91
N GLN A 159 9.20 16.76 -4.65
CA GLN A 159 9.84 16.00 -3.57
C GLN A 159 9.68 14.49 -3.73
N ILE A 160 8.50 14.03 -4.13
CA ILE A 160 8.21 12.61 -4.39
C ILE A 160 9.08 12.11 -5.56
N VAL A 161 9.11 12.83 -6.67
CA VAL A 161 9.94 12.52 -7.84
C VAL A 161 11.42 12.46 -7.45
N THR A 162 11.91 13.48 -6.73
CA THR A 162 13.29 13.50 -6.24
C THR A 162 13.61 12.29 -5.35
N ALA A 163 12.68 11.88 -4.48
CA ALA A 163 12.87 10.72 -3.63
C ALA A 163 12.89 9.41 -4.42
N LEU A 164 12.08 9.28 -5.47
CA LEU A 164 12.03 8.10 -6.34
C LEU A 164 13.28 7.99 -7.21
N GLU A 165 13.66 9.07 -7.89
CA GLU A 165 14.80 9.11 -8.82
C GLU A 165 16.14 9.16 -8.08
N GLY A 166 16.20 9.86 -6.94
CA GLY A 166 17.38 9.96 -6.08
C GLY A 166 17.64 8.70 -5.24
N SER A 167 16.69 7.78 -5.14
CA SER A 167 16.88 6.46 -4.51
C SER A 167 17.53 5.43 -5.45
N ALA A 168 17.69 5.76 -6.74
CA ALA A 168 18.57 5.00 -7.62
C ALA A 168 20.01 5.20 -7.11
N SER A 169 20.56 4.13 -6.52
CA SER A 169 21.93 4.05 -6.01
C SER A 169 22.87 4.94 -6.82
N ALA A 170 23.51 5.90 -6.17
CA ALA A 170 24.52 6.76 -6.77
C ALA A 170 25.69 5.92 -7.27
N VAL A 171 25.53 5.28 -8.44
CA VAL A 171 26.64 5.06 -9.36
C VAL A 171 26.93 6.45 -9.86
N ALA A 172 27.76 7.17 -9.11
CA ALA A 172 28.34 8.43 -9.55
C ALA A 172 28.76 8.24 -11.02
N PRO A 173 28.38 9.13 -11.95
CA PRO A 173 28.90 9.10 -13.30
C PRO A 173 30.41 9.00 -13.19
N GLY A 174 30.96 7.90 -13.71
CA GLY A 174 32.33 7.50 -13.46
C GLY A 174 33.26 8.69 -13.61
N VAL A 175 33.90 9.09 -12.51
CA VAL A 175 35.06 9.97 -12.54
C VAL A 175 36.21 9.13 -13.11
N VAL A 176 36.15 8.85 -14.42
CA VAL A 176 37.31 8.40 -15.19
C VAL A 176 38.16 9.65 -15.43
N GLY A 177 38.83 10.08 -14.36
CA GLY A 177 39.76 11.20 -14.34
C GLY A 177 41.17 10.74 -14.68
N LEU A 178 41.46 10.70 -15.99
CA LEU A 178 42.75 10.99 -16.64
C LEU A 178 44.05 10.76 -15.83
N ALA A 179 44.68 9.58 -16.00
CA ALA A 179 46.10 9.41 -15.69
C ALA A 179 46.93 10.05 -16.82
N LEU A 180 47.39 11.29 -16.61
CA LEU A 180 48.40 11.91 -17.47
C LEU A 180 49.76 11.22 -17.23
N ALA A 181 50.21 10.45 -18.22
CA ALA A 181 51.60 10.03 -18.31
C ALA A 181 52.46 11.25 -18.66
N ILE A 182 53.41 11.60 -17.78
CA ILE A 182 54.56 12.45 -18.15
C ILE A 182 55.82 11.65 -17.81
N LEU A 183 56.46 11.15 -18.85
CA LEU A 183 57.85 10.70 -18.85
C LEU A 183 58.76 11.95 -18.94
N GLY A 184 59.82 12.00 -18.13
CA GLY A 184 60.95 12.92 -18.31
C GLY A 184 61.67 13.21 -16.98
N LEU A 185 62.68 12.42 -16.61
CA LEU A 185 64.13 12.63 -16.84
C LEU A 185 64.81 13.63 -15.89
N SER A 186 65.79 13.10 -15.14
CA SER A 186 67.10 13.70 -14.80
C SER A 186 67.31 14.41 -13.45
N LEU A 187 68.21 13.79 -12.66
CA LEU A 187 69.34 14.36 -11.90
C LEU A 187 69.07 15.33 -10.73
N LEU A 188 69.18 14.83 -9.49
CA LEU A 188 70.26 15.11 -8.52
C LEU A 188 69.97 14.44 -7.16
#